data_AF-A0A660Z831-F1
#
_entry.id   AF-A0A660Z831-F1
#
_cell.length_a   1.000
_cell.length_b   1.000
_cell.length_c   1.000
_cell.angle_alpha   90.00
_cell.angle_beta   90.00
_cell.angle_gamma   90.00
#
_symmetry.space_group_name_H-M   'P 1'
#
loop_
_entity.id
_entity.type
_entity.pdbx_description
1 polymer ?
#
loop_
_entity_poly.entity_id
_entity_poly.type
_entity_poly.pdbx_seq_one_letter_code
_entity_poly.pdbx_strand_id
1 'polypeptide(L)'
;MKASQRLIAIFLLLSFLFAIPEVRRITTSYLLRSFYIPLLKAEATVVDFLNIRKEREDLLRELAEARHRAVTEKLELFLEEDTVKTSAIPIAYSPLGVPTKIALDKGKESGIEYGDPVLQKGNLAGKITESMEG
;
A
#
# COMPACT_ATOMS: atom_id res chain seq x y z
N MET A 1 3.76 26.96 63.34
CA MET A 1 3.56 27.44 61.96
C MET A 1 2.46 26.63 61.28
N LYS A 2 1.48 27.31 60.68
CA LYS A 2 0.41 26.66 59.89
C LYS A 2 1.02 26.05 58.61
N ALA A 3 0.43 24.96 58.08
CA ALA A 3 0.96 24.25 56.91
C ALA A 3 1.14 25.17 55.67
N SER A 4 0.23 26.12 55.48
CA SER A 4 0.31 27.14 54.43
C SER A 4 1.55 28.04 54.55
N GLN A 5 1.96 28.40 55.77
CA GLN A 5 3.15 29.22 56.00
C GLN A 5 4.45 28.45 55.69
N ARG A 6 4.45 27.12 55.86
CA ARG A 6 5.60 26.27 55.50
C ARG A 6 5.77 26.18 53.99
N LEU A 7 4.68 26.02 53.23
CA LEU A 7 4.72 25.98 51.77
C LEU A 7 5.21 27.31 51.19
N ILE A 8 4.74 28.44 51.70
CA ILE A 8 5.19 29.77 51.27
C ILE A 8 6.68 29.96 51.59
N ALA A 9 7.14 29.55 52.78
CA ALA A 9 8.55 29.64 53.14
C ALA A 9 9.44 28.76 52.25
N ILE A 10 9.00 27.55 51.92
CA ILE A 10 9.72 26.64 51.00
C ILE A 10 9.78 27.25 49.60
N PHE A 11 8.68 27.81 49.10
CA PHE A 11 8.65 28.46 47.79
C PHE A 11 9.62 29.64 47.72
N LEU A 12 9.61 30.52 48.73
CA LEU A 12 10.54 31.64 48.82
C LEU A 12 12.00 31.18 48.91
N LEU A 13 12.29 30.12 49.67
CA LEU A 13 13.62 29.54 49.77
C LEU A 13 14.11 29.00 48.42
N LEU A 14 13.24 28.28 47.70
CA LEU A 14 13.55 27.76 46.35
C LEU A 14 13.77 28.90 45.35
N SER A 15 12.94 29.94 45.37
CA SER A 15 13.13 31.13 44.53
C SER A 15 14.44 31.83 44.82
N PHE A 16 14.82 31.95 46.10
CA PHE A 16 16.11 32.54 46.49
C PHE A 16 17.29 31.69 46.02
N LEU A 17 17.20 30.36 46.15
CA LEU A 17 18.21 29.44 45.64
C LEU A 17 18.40 29.58 44.12
N PHE A 18 17.31 29.82 43.38
CA PHE A 18 17.32 30.01 41.93
C PHE A 18 17.85 31.38 41.49
N ALA A 19 17.94 32.35 42.40
CA ALA A 19 18.56 33.64 42.14
C ALA A 19 20.11 33.53 42.06
N ILE A 20 20.69 32.46 42.62
CA ILE A 20 22.13 32.17 42.55
C ILE A 20 22.48 31.72 41.11
N PRO A 21 23.37 32.43 40.40
CA PRO A 21 23.66 32.16 38.99
C PRO A 21 24.15 30.72 38.71
N GLU A 22 24.97 30.16 39.61
CA GLU A 22 25.53 28.82 39.48
C GLU A 22 24.45 27.74 39.61
N VAL A 23 23.56 27.88 40.59
CA VAL A 23 22.44 26.95 40.80
C VAL A 23 21.51 26.97 39.60
N ARG A 24 21.14 28.18 39.12
CA ARG A 24 20.34 28.36 37.91
C ARG A 24 20.99 27.72 36.69
N ARG A 25 22.31 27.89 36.51
CA ARG A 25 23.04 27.31 35.38
C ARG A 25 23.01 25.78 35.41
N ILE A 26 23.22 25.17 36.58
CA ILE A 26 23.21 23.71 36.75
C ILE A 26 21.81 23.15 36.51
N THR A 27 20.78 23.73 37.13
CA THR A 27 19.39 23.26 36.97
C THR A 27 18.92 23.41 35.53
N THR A 28 19.21 24.55 34.88
CA THR A 28 18.84 24.79 33.48
C THR A 28 19.58 23.83 32.56
N SER A 29 20.88 23.60 32.78
CA SER A 29 21.67 22.65 31.98
C SER A 29 21.16 21.21 32.15
N TYR A 30 20.80 20.82 33.38
CA TYR A 30 20.22 19.51 33.67
C TYR A 30 18.86 19.33 33.00
N LEU A 31 17.98 20.34 33.09
CA LEU A 31 16.67 20.33 32.43
C LEU A 31 16.80 20.26 30.91
N LEU A 32 17.71 21.04 30.33
CA LEU A 32 17.97 21.04 28.90
C LEU A 32 18.41 19.64 28.43
N ARG A 33 19.34 19.03 29.17
CA ARG A 33 19.91 17.73 28.83
C ARG A 33 18.94 16.57 29.03
N SER A 34 18.15 16.61 30.11
CA SER A 34 17.33 15.47 30.53
C SER A 34 15.94 15.48 29.91
N PHE A 35 15.39 16.65 29.59
CA PHE A 35 14.04 16.78 29.05
C PHE A 35 14.05 17.30 27.61
N TYR A 36 14.77 18.39 27.36
CA TYR A 36 14.68 19.09 26.07
C TYR A 36 15.34 18.31 24.93
N ILE A 37 16.56 17.81 25.13
CA ILE A 37 17.29 17.04 24.11
C ILE A 37 16.55 15.73 23.76
N PRO A 38 16.10 14.91 24.73
CA PRO A 38 15.35 13.69 24.41
C PRO A 38 14.02 13.97 23.71
N LEU A 39 13.31 15.05 24.10
CA LEU A 39 12.06 15.43 23.46
C LEU A 39 12.26 15.78 21.98
N LEU A 40 13.26 16.62 21.67
CA LEU A 40 13.61 16.96 20.29
C LEU A 40 14.02 15.73 19.45
N LYS A 41 14.74 14.79 20.07
CA LYS A 41 15.09 13.52 19.40
C LYS A 41 13.86 12.65 19.12
N ALA A 42 12.91 12.61 20.05
CA ALA A 42 11.66 11.89 19.86
C ALA A 42 10.83 12.51 18.72
N GLU A 43 10.72 13.83 18.69
CA GLU A 43 10.04 14.56 17.61
C GLU A 43 10.68 14.26 16.24
N ALA A 44 12.01 14.33 16.15
CA ALA A 44 12.73 13.99 14.92
C ALA A 44 12.46 12.54 14.47
N THR A 45 12.48 11.59 15.41
CA THR A 45 12.21 10.17 15.11
C THR A 45 10.80 9.95 14.57
N VAL A 46 9.81 10.68 15.11
CA VAL A 46 8.41 10.62 14.63
C VAL A 46 8.30 11.17 13.22
N VAL A 47 8.96 12.29 12.94
CA VAL A 47 8.98 12.89 11.59
C VAL A 47 9.63 11.94 10.58
N ASP A 48 10.78 11.35 10.93
CA ASP A 48 11.46 10.38 10.08
C ASP A 48 10.58 9.16 9.79
N PHE A 49 9.87 8.66 10.79
CA PHE A 49 8.93 7.54 10.60
C PHE A 49 7.78 7.89 9.65
N LEU A 50 7.25 9.12 9.73
CA LEU A 50 6.21 9.59 8.81
C LEU A 50 6.73 9.72 7.37
N ASN A 51 7.96 10.20 7.19
CA ASN A 51 8.59 10.29 5.87
C ASN A 51 8.81 8.91 5.25
N ILE A 52 9.34 7.96 6.02
CA ILE A 52 9.54 6.57 5.56
C ILE A 52 8.21 5.93 5.13
N ARG A 53 7.14 6.18 5.88
CA ARG A 53 5.80 5.68 5.50
C ARG A 53 5.33 6.26 4.18
N LYS A 54 5.54 7.56 3.97
CA LYS A 54 5.17 8.24 2.72
C LYS A 54 5.98 7.71 1.54
N GLU A 55 7.30 7.60 1.68
CA GLU A 55 8.17 7.02 0.64
C GLU A 55 7.78 5.59 0.29
N ARG A 56 7.41 4.77 1.30
CA ARG A 56 6.92 3.41 1.06
C ARG A 56 5.62 3.39 0.27
N GLU A 57 4.68 4.28 0.58
CA GLU A 57 3.40 4.37 -0.13
C GLU A 57 3.60 4.84 -1.57
N ASP A 58 4.48 5.83 -1.79
CA ASP A 58 4.83 6.31 -3.13
C ASP A 58 5.50 5.21 -3.98
N LEU A 59 6.45 4.47 -3.42
CA LEU A 59 7.09 3.33 -4.10
C LEU A 59 6.11 2.20 -4.43
N LEU A 60 5.17 1.90 -3.53
CA LEU A 60 4.12 0.90 -3.80
C LEU A 60 3.18 1.36 -4.92
N ARG A 61 2.87 2.66 -4.99
CA ARG A 61 2.06 3.23 -6.07
C ARG A 61 2.79 3.15 -7.41
N GLU A 62 4.07 3.53 -7.42
CA GLU A 62 4.91 3.46 -8.62
C GLU A 62 5.07 2.02 -9.13
N LEU A 63 5.26 1.06 -8.22
CA LEU A 63 5.31 -0.37 -8.57
C LEU A 63 3.97 -0.87 -9.14
N ALA A 64 2.84 -0.44 -8.59
CA ALA A 64 1.52 -0.79 -9.12
C ALA A 64 1.30 -0.22 -10.53
N GLU A 65 1.69 1.04 -10.77
CA GLU A 65 1.61 1.67 -12.09
C GLU A 65 2.53 0.97 -13.11
N ALA A 66 3.78 0.69 -12.74
CA ALA A 66 4.72 -0.03 -13.59
C ALA A 66 4.21 -1.43 -13.94
N ARG A 67 3.67 -2.16 -12.96
CA ARG A 67 3.06 -3.48 -13.19
C ARG A 67 1.85 -3.39 -14.12
N HIS A 68 1.00 -2.39 -13.94
CA HIS A 68 -0.15 -2.20 -14.83
C HIS A 68 0.31 -1.95 -16.27
N ARG A 69 1.28 -1.05 -16.49
CA ARG A 69 1.81 -0.77 -17.83
C ARG A 69 2.42 -2.02 -18.48
N ALA A 70 3.24 -2.77 -17.75
CA ALA A 70 3.85 -4.00 -18.26
C ALA A 70 2.81 -5.09 -18.62
N VAL A 71 1.69 -5.16 -17.89
CA VAL A 71 0.58 -6.06 -18.22
C VAL A 71 -0.14 -5.57 -19.48
N THR A 72 -0.43 -4.28 -19.60
CA THR A 72 -1.09 -3.71 -20.78
C THR A 72 -0.24 -3.89 -22.03
N GLU A 73 1.06 -3.60 -21.96
CA GLU A 73 2.00 -3.72 -23.08
C GLU A 73 2.17 -5.18 -23.53
N LYS A 74 2.27 -6.12 -22.58
CA LYS A 74 2.21 -7.56 -22.91
C LYS A 74 0.89 -7.93 -23.56
N LEU A 75 -0.23 -7.42 -23.08
CA LEU A 75 -1.55 -7.69 -23.65
C LEU A 75 -1.65 -7.16 -25.08
N GLU A 76 -1.13 -5.96 -25.35
CA GLU A 76 -1.08 -5.36 -26.68
C GLU A 76 -0.21 -6.17 -27.63
N LEU A 77 0.99 -6.60 -27.20
CA LEU A 77 1.84 -7.51 -27.97
C LEU A 77 1.14 -8.83 -28.30
N PHE A 78 0.43 -9.44 -27.33
CA PHE A 78 -0.37 -10.64 -27.56
C PHE A 78 -1.56 -10.41 -28.51
N LEU A 79 -2.10 -9.19 -28.57
CA LEU A 79 -3.23 -8.84 -29.42
C LEU A 79 -2.81 -8.44 -30.84
N GLU A 80 -1.62 -7.87 -31.01
CA GLU A 80 -1.06 -7.48 -32.31
C GLU A 80 -0.53 -8.68 -33.11
N GLU A 81 -0.10 -9.76 -32.44
CA GLU A 81 0.68 -10.79 -33.14
C GLU A 81 -0.12 -11.78 -34.01
N ASP A 82 -1.43 -12.05 -33.81
CA ASP A 82 -2.22 -12.84 -34.80
C ASP A 82 -3.71 -13.08 -34.49
N THR A 83 -4.35 -12.33 -33.57
CA THR A 83 -5.69 -12.74 -33.10
C THR A 83 -6.85 -12.06 -33.85
N VAL A 84 -7.50 -12.84 -34.72
CA VAL A 84 -8.88 -12.56 -35.16
C VAL A 84 -9.74 -12.48 -33.89
N LYS A 85 -10.11 -11.27 -33.47
CA LYS A 85 -11.01 -11.04 -32.33
C LYS A 85 -12.42 -11.51 -32.69
N THR A 86 -12.66 -12.80 -32.57
CA THR A 86 -13.99 -13.39 -32.71
C THR A 86 -14.69 -13.30 -31.36
N SER A 87 -15.77 -12.51 -31.28
CA SER A 87 -16.65 -12.54 -30.11
C SER A 87 -17.47 -13.82 -30.12
N ALA A 88 -17.47 -14.53 -29.00
CA ALA A 88 -18.22 -15.77 -28.81
C ALA A 88 -19.16 -15.65 -27.60
N ILE A 89 -20.36 -16.20 -27.72
CA ILE A 89 -21.41 -16.24 -26.71
C ILE A 89 -21.47 -17.65 -26.14
N PRO A 90 -21.51 -17.81 -24.80
CA PRO A 90 -21.67 -19.12 -24.19
C PRO A 90 -23.08 -19.67 -24.41
N ILE A 91 -23.17 -20.87 -24.98
CA ILE A 91 -24.42 -21.58 -25.30
C ILE A 91 -24.77 -22.66 -24.28
N ALA A 92 -23.78 -23.25 -23.60
CA ALA A 92 -24.00 -24.25 -22.56
C ALA A 92 -22.89 -24.24 -21.51
N TYR A 93 -23.25 -24.65 -20.30
CA TYR A 93 -22.35 -24.72 -19.14
C TYR A 93 -22.41 -26.13 -18.55
N SER A 94 -21.25 -26.75 -18.30
CA SER A 94 -21.18 -28.10 -17.74
C SER A 94 -20.05 -28.23 -16.70
N PRO A 95 -20.35 -28.73 -15.48
CA PRO A 95 -21.68 -28.97 -14.90
C PRO A 95 -22.43 -27.66 -14.57
N LEU A 96 -23.75 -27.75 -14.32
CA LEU A 96 -24.54 -26.61 -13.83
C LEU A 96 -24.08 -26.23 -12.40
N GLY A 97 -23.65 -24.99 -12.20
CA GLY A 97 -23.11 -24.50 -10.93
C GLY A 97 -21.78 -23.75 -11.14
N VAL A 98 -20.66 -24.37 -10.77
CA VAL A 98 -19.32 -23.89 -11.12
C VAL A 98 -18.87 -24.65 -12.38
N PRO A 99 -19.08 -24.09 -13.58
CA PRO A 99 -18.81 -24.79 -14.82
C PRO A 99 -17.32 -24.98 -15.01
N THR A 100 -16.91 -26.22 -15.26
CA THR A 100 -15.54 -26.58 -15.65
C THR A 100 -15.36 -26.55 -17.17
N LYS A 101 -16.47 -26.63 -17.92
CA LYS A 101 -16.52 -26.55 -19.38
C LYS A 101 -17.64 -25.60 -19.80
N ILE A 102 -17.36 -24.78 -20.80
CA ILE A 102 -18.30 -23.85 -21.41
C ILE A 102 -18.30 -24.11 -22.91
N ALA A 103 -19.47 -24.37 -23.49
CA ALA A 103 -19.63 -24.45 -24.94
C ALA A 103 -19.92 -23.04 -25.48
N LEU A 104 -19.28 -22.70 -26.60
CA LEU A 104 -19.39 -21.41 -27.27
C LEU A 104 -20.12 -21.59 -28.61
N ASP A 105 -20.78 -20.54 -29.09
CA ASP A 105 -21.48 -20.49 -30.39
C ASP A 105 -20.55 -20.47 -31.61
N LYS A 106 -19.23 -20.45 -31.40
CA LYS A 106 -18.21 -20.39 -32.45
C LYS A 106 -17.36 -21.65 -32.46
N GLY A 107 -17.13 -22.18 -33.65
CA GLY A 107 -16.30 -23.36 -33.92
C GLY A 107 -15.19 -23.08 -34.93
N LYS A 108 -14.69 -24.14 -35.58
CA LYS A 108 -13.57 -24.05 -36.54
C LYS A 108 -13.81 -23.07 -37.70
N GLU A 109 -15.05 -22.95 -38.17
CA GLU A 109 -15.39 -22.03 -39.29
C GLU A 109 -15.10 -20.57 -38.95
N SER A 110 -15.05 -20.23 -37.66
CA SER A 110 -14.72 -18.89 -37.18
C SER A 110 -13.22 -18.70 -36.91
N GLY A 111 -12.38 -19.61 -37.42
CA GLY A 111 -10.93 -19.59 -37.27
C GLY A 111 -10.44 -19.97 -35.87
N ILE A 112 -11.27 -20.66 -35.07
CA ILE A 112 -10.92 -21.04 -33.70
C ILE A 112 -10.22 -22.41 -33.68
N GLU A 113 -9.01 -22.43 -33.15
CA GLU A 113 -8.17 -23.61 -33.05
C GLU A 113 -8.09 -24.16 -31.62
N TYR A 114 -7.66 -25.42 -31.53
CA TYR A 114 -7.42 -26.04 -30.23
C TYR A 114 -6.24 -25.37 -29.53
N GLY A 115 -6.43 -24.99 -28.27
CA GLY A 115 -5.39 -24.33 -27.47
C GLY A 115 -5.50 -22.80 -27.44
N ASP A 116 -6.36 -22.20 -28.26
CA ASP A 116 -6.55 -20.75 -28.28
C ASP A 116 -7.02 -20.22 -26.91
N PRO A 117 -6.48 -19.08 -26.45
CA PRO A 117 -6.86 -18.48 -25.17
C PRO A 117 -8.24 -17.82 -25.26
N VAL A 118 -9.08 -18.05 -24.24
CA VAL A 118 -10.38 -17.39 -24.10
C VAL A 118 -10.30 -16.32 -23.02
N LEU A 119 -10.65 -15.09 -23.37
CA LEU A 119 -10.63 -13.93 -22.46
C LEU A 119 -12.04 -13.48 -22.08
N GLN A 120 -12.26 -13.15 -20.82
CA GLN A 120 -13.48 -12.50 -20.33
C GLN A 120 -13.13 -11.19 -19.61
N LYS A 121 -13.64 -10.07 -20.11
CA LYS A 121 -13.39 -8.72 -19.55
C LYS A 121 -11.89 -8.42 -19.33
N GLY A 122 -11.03 -8.87 -20.25
CA GLY A 122 -9.58 -8.67 -20.18
C GLY A 122 -8.81 -9.66 -19.30
N ASN A 123 -9.48 -10.60 -18.63
CA ASN A 123 -8.84 -11.66 -17.85
C ASN A 123 -8.87 -12.99 -18.61
N LEU A 124 -7.83 -13.81 -18.42
CA LEU A 124 -7.81 -15.17 -18.96
C LEU A 124 -8.88 -16.03 -18.27
N ALA A 125 -9.88 -16.44 -19.04
CA ALA A 125 -10.99 -17.28 -18.57
C ALA A 125 -10.71 -18.78 -18.80
N GLY A 126 -9.94 -19.12 -19.84
CA GLY A 126 -9.60 -20.51 -20.15
C GLY A 126 -8.91 -20.67 -21.49
N LYS A 127 -8.96 -21.89 -22.03
CA LYS A 127 -8.48 -22.23 -23.38
C LYS A 127 -9.46 -23.14 -24.09
N ILE A 128 -9.47 -23.11 -25.42
CA ILE A 128 -10.26 -24.03 -26.24
C ILE A 128 -9.73 -25.45 -26.08
N THR A 129 -10.63 -26.38 -25.71
CA THR A 129 -10.29 -27.79 -25.44
C THR A 129 -10.85 -28.74 -26.49
N GLU A 130 -11.94 -28.36 -27.16
CA GLU A 130 -12.56 -29.12 -28.25
C GLU A 130 -13.10 -28.07 -29.24
N SER A 131 -12.85 -28.24 -30.54
CA SER A 131 -13.37 -27.36 -31.59
C SER A 131 -14.16 -28.23 -32.58
N MET A 132 -15.48 -28.07 -32.57
CA MET A 132 -16.40 -28.80 -33.43
C MET A 132 -16.58 -28.06 -34.76
N GLU A 133 -16.82 -28.81 -35.83
CA GLU A 133 -17.31 -28.27 -37.10
C GLU A 133 -18.78 -27.90 -36.89
N GLY A 134 -19.12 -26.63 -37.08
CA GLY A 134 -20.44 -26.09 -36.87
C GLY A 134 -20.62 -24.81 -37.66
#